data_AF-A0A4R3M4M4-F1
#
_entry.id   AF-A0A4R3M4M4-F1
#
_cell.length_a   1.000
_cell.length_b   1.000
_cell.length_c   1.000
_cell.angle_alpha   90.00
_cell.angle_beta   90.00
_cell.angle_gamma   90.00
#
_symmetry.space_group_name_H-M   'P 1'
#
loop_
_entity.id
_entity.type
_entity.pdbx_description
1 polymer ?
#
loop_
_entity_poly.entity_id
_entity_poly.type
_entity_poly.pdbx_seq_one_letter_code
_entity_poly.pdbx_strand_id
1 'polypeptide(L)'
;MLTFALLVFAVGAIGGLVLASHVLRGKFAPWALSLIHALLGAVGLILLIVVLVHGAATHQVTISFILFLIAALGGFVLASFHLRKRLPPKAAVIGHAGLAIVGFLVLLAAVI
;
A
#
# COMPACT_ATOMS: atom_id res chain seq x y z
N MET A 1 3.55 12.10 -13.60
CA MET A 1 2.60 11.19 -12.92
C MET A 1 3.30 10.14 -12.07
N LEU A 2 4.31 9.43 -12.59
CA LEU A 2 5.06 8.42 -11.82
C LEU A 2 5.75 8.99 -10.56
N THR A 3 6.40 10.15 -10.64
CA THR A 3 7.00 10.80 -9.46
C THR A 3 5.96 11.12 -8.38
N PHE A 4 4.76 11.59 -8.77
CA PHE A 4 3.68 11.83 -7.81
C PHE A 4 3.19 10.53 -7.17
N ALA A 5 3.00 9.47 -7.97
CA ALA A 5 2.64 8.16 -7.45
C ALA A 5 3.69 7.63 -6.46
N LEU A 6 4.98 7.75 -6.81
CA LEU A 6 6.11 7.37 -5.96
C LEU A 6 6.09 8.12 -4.62
N LEU A 7 5.92 9.44 -4.63
CA LEU A 7 5.86 10.25 -3.41
C LEU A 7 4.65 9.90 -2.55
N VAL A 8 3.47 9.72 -3.15
CA VAL A 8 2.25 9.31 -2.45
C VAL A 8 2.42 7.94 -1.79
N PHE A 9 2.96 6.96 -2.52
CA PHE A 9 3.25 5.64 -1.96
C PHE A 9 4.35 5.68 -0.89
N ALA A 10 5.35 6.57 -0.99
CA ALA A 10 6.36 6.74 0.05
C ALA A 10 5.73 7.21 1.36
N VAL A 11 4.90 8.26 1.31
CA VAL A 11 4.17 8.76 2.50
C VAL A 11 3.21 7.69 3.02
N GLY A 12 2.50 7.01 2.12
CA GLY A 12 1.63 5.88 2.45
C GLY A 12 2.40 4.76 3.16
N ALA A 13 3.57 4.37 2.68
CA ALA A 13 4.41 3.32 3.25
C ALA A 13 4.89 3.67 4.66
N ILE A 14 5.29 4.92 4.91
CA ILE A 14 5.64 5.39 6.25
C ILE A 14 4.45 5.21 7.20
N GLY A 15 3.26 5.66 6.80
CA GLY A 15 2.03 5.43 7.57
C GLY A 15 1.76 3.94 7.81
N GLY A 16 1.92 3.11 6.77
CA GLY A 16 1.76 1.66 6.84
C GLY A 16 2.71 0.98 7.83
N LEU A 17 3.98 1.42 7.90
CA LEU A 17 4.96 0.91 8.86
C LEU A 17 4.58 1.26 10.31
N VAL A 18 4.09 2.48 10.54
CA VAL A 18 3.59 2.89 11.86
C VAL A 18 2.39 2.01 12.26
N LEU A 19 1.43 1.78 11.36
CA LEU A 19 0.28 0.90 11.59
C LEU A 19 0.70 -0.55 11.85
N ALA A 20 1.61 -1.08 11.05
CA ALA A 20 2.14 -2.44 11.23
C ALA A 20 2.82 -2.59 12.60
N SER A 21 3.61 -1.60 13.04
CA SER A 21 4.26 -1.64 14.35
C SER A 21 3.27 -1.77 15.52
N HIS A 22 2.09 -1.13 15.41
CA HIS A 22 1.04 -1.25 16.43
C HIS A 22 0.51 -2.68 16.49
N VAL A 23 0.12 -3.24 15.34
CA VAL A 23 -0.45 -4.58 15.28
C VAL A 23 0.56 -5.65 15.72
N LEU A 24 1.83 -5.52 15.32
CA LEU A 24 2.88 -6.46 15.71
C LEU A 24 3.16 -6.45 17.21
N ARG A 25 2.91 -5.32 17.89
CA ARG A 25 2.95 -5.14 19.35
C ARG A 25 1.65 -5.52 20.05
N GLY A 26 0.69 -6.13 19.34
CA GLY A 26 -0.59 -6.54 19.91
C GLY A 26 -1.55 -5.38 20.20
N LYS A 27 -1.34 -4.20 19.58
CA LYS A 27 -2.21 -3.04 19.73
C LYS A 27 -3.07 -2.86 18.48
N PHE A 28 -4.26 -2.29 18.66
CA PHE A 28 -5.05 -1.84 17.52
C PHE A 28 -4.32 -0.69 16.80
N ALA A 29 -4.34 -0.76 15.47
CA ALA A 29 -3.88 0.31 14.61
C ALA A 29 -4.74 1.59 14.82
N PRO A 30 -4.16 2.80 14.90
CA PRO A 30 -4.96 4.02 14.98
C PRO A 30 -5.88 4.17 13.76
N TRP A 31 -7.19 4.35 13.99
CA TRP A 31 -8.19 4.32 12.92
C TRP A 31 -8.03 5.47 11.92
N ALA A 32 -7.79 6.69 12.42
CA ALA A 32 -7.54 7.86 11.56
C ALA A 32 -6.32 7.65 10.65
N LEU A 33 -5.22 7.13 11.18
CA LEU A 33 -4.03 6.84 10.39
C LEU A 33 -4.28 5.71 9.37
N SER A 34 -5.10 4.72 9.73
CA SER A 34 -5.50 3.63 8.81
C SER A 34 -6.27 4.17 7.62
N LEU A 35 -7.20 5.11 7.85
CA LEU A 35 -7.98 5.74 6.79
C LEU A 35 -7.09 6.60 5.89
N ILE A 36 -6.20 7.41 6.46
CA ILE A 36 -5.24 8.23 5.69
C ILE A 36 -4.33 7.33 4.85
N HIS A 37 -3.79 6.26 5.43
CA HIS A 37 -2.97 5.29 4.72
C HIS A 37 -3.73 4.65 3.54
N ALA A 38 -4.97 4.20 3.76
CA ALA A 38 -5.80 3.62 2.72
C ALA A 38 -6.11 4.62 1.60
N LEU A 39 -6.41 5.88 1.96
CA LEU A 39 -6.63 6.96 0.98
C LEU A 39 -5.38 7.23 0.15
N LEU A 40 -4.20 7.32 0.76
CA LEU A 40 -2.94 7.49 0.03
C LEU A 40 -2.68 6.31 -0.92
N GLY A 41 -2.92 5.07 -0.47
CA GLY A 41 -2.81 3.88 -1.32
C GLY A 41 -3.78 3.92 -2.50
N ALA A 42 -5.03 4.33 -2.28
CA ALA A 42 -6.04 4.47 -3.33
C ALA A 42 -5.66 5.55 -4.35
N VAL A 43 -5.19 6.72 -3.88
CA VAL A 43 -4.70 7.80 -4.76
C VAL A 43 -3.51 7.32 -5.59
N GLY A 44 -2.54 6.65 -4.97
CA GLY A 44 -1.40 6.06 -5.68
C GLY A 44 -1.83 5.07 -6.77
N LEU A 45 -2.79 4.18 -6.47
CA LEU A 45 -3.34 3.24 -7.46
C LEU A 45 -4.05 3.96 -8.61
N ILE A 46 -4.84 4.99 -8.33
CA ILE A 46 -5.48 5.80 -9.38
C ILE A 46 -4.43 6.44 -10.29
N LEU A 47 -3.35 6.99 -9.72
CA LEU A 47 -2.26 7.57 -10.52
C LEU A 47 -1.58 6.53 -11.43
N LEU A 48 -1.38 5.30 -10.95
CA LEU A 48 -0.83 4.22 -11.78
C LEU A 48 -1.81 3.76 -12.87
N ILE A 49 -3.11 3.69 -12.57
CA ILE A 49 -4.16 3.39 -13.57
C ILE A 49 -4.14 4.44 -14.68
N VAL A 50 -4.04 5.72 -14.34
CA VAL A 50 -3.93 6.80 -15.32
C VAL A 50 -2.71 6.57 -16.22
N VAL A 51 -1.54 6.25 -15.67
CA VAL A 51 -0.34 5.96 -16.47
C VAL A 51 -0.54 4.77 -17.41
N LEU A 52 -1.17 3.70 -16.93
CA LEU A 52 -1.46 2.49 -17.73
C LEU A 52 -2.41 2.79 -18.89
N VAL A 53 -3.51 3.50 -18.63
CA VAL A 53 -4.52 3.84 -19.66
C VAL A 53 -3.97 4.75 -20.75
N HIS A 54 -3.01 5.62 -20.41
CA HIS A 54 -2.35 6.49 -21.40
C HIS A 54 -1.30 5.75 -22.25
N GLY A 55 -1.09 4.44 -22.05
CA GLY A 55 -0.15 3.63 -22.83
C GLY A 55 1.33 3.95 -22.55
N ALA A 56 1.63 4.68 -21.48
CA ALA A 56 2.98 5.14 -21.15
C ALA A 56 3.68 4.26 -20.08
N ALA A 57 3.13 3.07 -19.79
CA ALA A 57 3.64 2.22 -18.72
C ALA A 57 4.77 1.29 -19.19
N THR A 58 5.90 1.31 -18.48
CA THR A 58 6.95 0.30 -18.62
C THR A 58 6.55 -1.01 -17.94
N HIS A 59 7.29 -2.08 -18.21
CA HIS A 59 7.04 -3.38 -17.56
C HIS A 59 7.14 -3.29 -16.02
N GLN A 60 8.09 -2.50 -15.51
CA GLN A 60 8.25 -2.25 -14.07
C GLN A 60 7.03 -1.55 -13.48
N VAL A 61 6.47 -0.54 -14.17
CA VAL A 61 5.24 0.15 -13.73
C VAL A 61 4.08 -0.84 -13.64
N THR A 62 3.90 -1.71 -14.63
CA THR A 62 2.85 -2.74 -14.62
C THR A 62 3.03 -3.73 -13.47
N ILE A 63 4.25 -4.20 -13.20
CA ILE A 63 4.54 -5.08 -12.06
C ILE A 63 4.22 -4.36 -10.75
N SER A 64 4.69 -3.12 -10.59
CA SER A 64 4.43 -2.34 -9.36
C SER A 64 2.93 -2.16 -9.11
N PHE A 65 2.15 -1.90 -10.17
CA PHE A 65 0.70 -1.78 -10.09
C PHE A 65 0.05 -3.08 -9.60
N ILE A 66 0.43 -4.23 -10.15
CA ILE A 66 -0.09 -5.54 -9.74
C ILE A 66 0.24 -5.80 -8.27
N LEU A 67 1.47 -5.53 -7.83
CA LEU A 67 1.88 -5.69 -6.44
C LEU A 67 1.07 -4.79 -5.49
N PHE A 68 0.89 -3.51 -5.85
CA PHE A 68 0.07 -2.60 -5.05
C PHE A 68 -1.41 -2.98 -5.06
N LEU A 69 -1.93 -3.54 -6.15
CA LEU A 69 -3.30 -4.00 -6.23
C LEU A 69 -3.54 -5.18 -5.27
N ILE A 70 -2.63 -6.17 -5.27
CA ILE A 70 -2.70 -7.31 -4.34
C ILE A 70 -2.53 -6.81 -2.90
N ALA A 71 -1.58 -5.89 -2.65
CA ALA A 71 -1.40 -5.29 -1.34
C ALA A 71 -2.68 -4.58 -0.88
N ALA A 72 -3.33 -3.77 -1.72
CA ALA A 72 -4.57 -3.07 -1.38
C ALA A 72 -5.71 -4.03 -1.01
N LEU A 73 -5.87 -5.13 -1.76
CA LEU A 73 -6.81 -6.19 -1.40
C LEU A 73 -6.50 -6.80 -0.03
N GLY A 74 -5.22 -7.06 0.26
CA GLY A 74 -4.76 -7.45 1.60
C GLY A 74 -5.09 -6.40 2.67
N GLY A 75 -4.97 -5.11 2.34
CA GLY A 75 -5.34 -3.99 3.22
C GLY A 75 -6.82 -4.00 3.59
N PHE A 76 -7.72 -4.26 2.64
CA PHE A 76 -9.16 -4.43 2.92
C PHE A 76 -9.43 -5.64 3.83
N VAL A 77 -8.71 -6.74 3.65
CA VAL A 77 -8.78 -7.89 4.58
C VAL A 77 -8.37 -7.47 5.98
N LEU A 78 -7.26 -6.74 6.14
CA LEU A 78 -6.82 -6.22 7.44
C LEU A 78 -7.83 -5.25 8.07
N ALA A 79 -8.41 -4.35 7.27
CA ALA A 79 -9.46 -3.42 7.71
C ALA A 79 -10.70 -4.16 8.23
N SER A 80 -11.06 -5.30 7.62
CA SER A 80 -12.19 -6.12 8.08
C SER A 80 -11.99 -6.67 9.50
N PHE A 81 -10.75 -7.00 9.91
CA PHE A 81 -10.45 -7.38 11.30
C PHE A 81 -10.65 -6.22 12.26
N HIS A 82 -10.22 -5.02 11.84
CA HIS A 82 -10.41 -3.80 12.62
C HIS A 82 -11.90 -3.51 12.87
N LEU A 83 -12.73 -3.60 11.82
CA LEU A 83 -14.19 -3.41 11.91
C LEU A 83 -14.85 -4.44 12.84
N ARG A 84 -14.33 -5.67 12.88
CA ARG A 84 -14.78 -6.74 13.79
C ARG A 84 -14.18 -6.64 15.20
N LYS A 85 -13.45 -5.56 15.52
CA LYS A 85 -12.74 -5.36 16.79
C LYS A 85 -11.81 -6.52 17.15
N ARG A 86 -11.15 -7.11 16.14
CA ARG A 86 -10.15 -8.18 16.30
C ARG A 86 -8.79 -7.71 15.80
N LEU A 87 -7.72 -8.18 16.45
CA LEU A 87 -6.37 -7.98 15.93
C LEU A 87 -6.19 -8.84 14.67
N PRO A 88 -5.66 -8.27 13.57
CA PRO A 88 -5.35 -9.07 12.39
C PRO A 88 -4.20 -10.06 12.66
N PRO A 89 -4.17 -11.20 11.95
CA PRO A 89 -3.03 -12.11 12.00
C PRO A 89 -1.74 -11.41 11.59
N LYS A 90 -0.66 -11.58 12.37
CA LYS A 90 0.65 -10.93 12.09
C LYS A 90 1.19 -11.29 10.70
N ALA A 91 0.99 -12.53 10.26
CA ALA A 91 1.39 -12.98 8.92
C ALA A 91 0.71 -12.17 7.80
N ALA A 92 -0.58 -11.84 7.95
CA ALA A 92 -1.30 -11.02 6.98
C ALA A 92 -0.78 -9.58 6.94
N VAL A 93 -0.41 -9.01 8.10
CA VAL A 93 0.21 -7.68 8.18
C VAL A 93 1.56 -7.66 7.48
N ILE A 94 2.41 -8.65 7.75
CA ILE A 94 3.74 -8.78 7.13
C ILE A 94 3.60 -9.00 5.61
N GLY A 95 2.65 -9.83 5.17
CA GLY A 95 2.40 -10.06 3.75
C GLY A 95 1.94 -8.79 3.02
N HIS A 96 0.97 -8.07 3.59
CA HIS A 96 0.51 -6.78 3.05
C HIS A 96 1.64 -5.75 2.98
N ALA A 97 2.37 -5.53 4.08
CA ALA A 97 3.47 -4.58 4.13
C ALA A 97 4.61 -4.97 3.18
N GLY A 98 4.96 -6.26 3.13
CA GLY A 98 5.99 -6.78 2.24
C GLY A 98 5.65 -6.56 0.77
N LEU A 99 4.43 -6.90 0.34
CA LEU A 99 3.97 -6.64 -1.03
C LEU A 99 4.00 -5.15 -1.37
N ALA A 100 3.55 -4.28 -0.46
CA ALA A 100 3.58 -2.83 -0.66
C ALA A 100 5.01 -2.28 -0.78
N ILE A 101 5.95 -2.75 0.06
CA ILE A 101 7.36 -2.33 0.01
C ILE A 101 8.02 -2.80 -1.29
N VAL A 102 7.81 -4.06 -1.69
CA VAL A 102 8.35 -4.57 -2.96
C VAL A 102 7.75 -3.80 -4.14
N GLY A 103 6.44 -3.55 -4.15
CA GLY A 103 5.77 -2.72 -5.16
C GLY A 103 6.38 -1.31 -5.24
N PHE A 104 6.66 -0.69 -4.09
CA PHE A 104 7.32 0.61 -4.02
C PHE A 104 8.73 0.58 -4.59
N LEU A 105 9.55 -0.42 -4.25
CA LEU A 105 10.93 -0.53 -4.75
C LEU A 105 10.96 -0.78 -6.27
N VAL A 106 10.03 -1.57 -6.79
CA VAL A 106 9.89 -1.77 -8.25
C VAL A 106 9.47 -0.48 -8.95
N LEU A 107 8.54 0.29 -8.36
CA LEU A 107 8.15 1.59 -8.89
C LEU A 107 9.31 2.59 -8.85
N LEU A 108 10.09 2.61 -7.76
CA LEU A 108 11.28 3.43 -7.61
C LEU A 108 12.30 3.12 -8.70
N ALA A 109 12.57 1.84 -8.95
CA ALA A 109 13.45 1.38 -10.02
C ALA A 109 12.97 1.75 -11.44
N ALA A 110 11.68 2.08 -11.62
CA ALA A 110 11.13 2.57 -12.88
C ALA A 110 11.29 4.09 -13.05
N VAL A 111 11.59 4.82 -11.97
CA VAL A 111 11.70 6.29 -11.95
C VAL A 111 13.16 6.75 -11.99
N ILE A 112 14.08 5.99 -11.41
CA ILE A 112 15.54 6.25 -11.45
C ILE A 112 16.17 5.69 -12.73
#